data_AF-A0A922WN25-F1
#
_entry.id   AF-A0A922WN25-F1
#
_cell.length_a   1.000
_cell.length_b   1.000
_cell.length_c   1.000
_cell.angle_alpha   90.00
_cell.angle_beta   90.00
_cell.angle_gamma   90.00
#
_symmetry.space_group_name_H-M   'P 1'
#
loop_
_entity.id
_entity.type
_entity.pdbx_description
1 polymer ?
#
loop_
_entity_poly.entity_id
_entity_poly.type
_entity_poly.pdbx_seq_one_letter_code
_entity_poly.pdbx_strand_id
1 'polypeptide(L)'
;MHCSRRNWVKMRHALPLVAGVMMALAGGAFYVTGSGLTAADHLDPPGRTNPSNDTTPDKAADIADVFAWHTATDINLVLTFAGPQATNLPATYDPNVLYTINVSNAAPRTTPNFPILVRFGPGSGVNNFGVQVSGVPGVTGTIEGPVETDLAKDGVRVRAGLFDDPFFFDLQGFRDTVATGRLSFNNQRDFFAGQNLTAIVISIPRDRIENGTNLVDVWATTARFGGQL
;
A
#
# COMPACT_ATOMS: atom_id res chain seq x y z
N MET A 1 -48.90 74.10 47.42
CA MET A 1 -47.90 74.33 46.35
C MET A 1 -46.53 74.00 46.89
N HIS A 2 -45.95 72.86 46.51
CA HIS A 2 -44.51 72.73 46.25
C HIS A 2 -44.22 71.34 45.66
N CYS A 3 -43.48 71.39 44.57
CA CYS A 3 -42.97 70.29 43.77
C CYS A 3 -41.68 69.74 44.40
N SER A 4 -41.35 68.47 44.11
CA SER A 4 -40.02 68.01 43.66
C SER A 4 -39.41 66.80 44.41
N ARG A 5 -38.91 65.84 43.59
CA ARG A 5 -37.77 64.91 43.81
C ARG A 5 -38.02 63.68 44.71
N ARG A 6 -37.40 62.51 44.54
CA ARG A 6 -36.49 61.92 43.52
C ARG A 6 -36.37 60.41 43.86
N ASN A 7 -36.18 59.62 42.81
CA ASN A 7 -35.30 58.45 42.67
C ASN A 7 -35.40 57.18 43.55
N TRP A 8 -35.56 56.08 42.78
CA TRP A 8 -34.82 54.80 42.80
C TRP A 8 -34.99 53.87 44.00
N VAL A 9 -35.27 52.59 43.72
CA VAL A 9 -34.32 51.48 43.97
C VAL A 9 -34.86 50.18 43.33
N LYS A 10 -33.88 49.41 42.85
CA LYS A 10 -33.95 48.13 42.14
C LYS A 10 -34.77 47.06 42.87
N MET A 11 -35.64 46.37 42.13
CA MET A 11 -36.24 45.11 42.59
C MET A 11 -35.20 43.99 42.60
N ARG A 12 -35.09 43.31 43.74
CA ARG A 12 -34.41 42.02 43.89
C ARG A 12 -35.47 40.93 43.72
N HIS A 13 -35.22 39.95 42.86
CA HIS A 13 -35.92 38.67 42.94
C HIS A 13 -34.90 37.54 42.94
N ALA A 14 -35.17 36.59 43.83
CA ALA A 14 -34.28 35.54 44.28
C ALA A 14 -34.05 34.46 43.22
N LEU A 15 -32.85 33.86 43.26
CA LEU A 15 -32.60 32.52 42.71
C LEU A 15 -33.31 31.48 43.60
N PRO A 16 -33.86 30.41 43.00
CA PRO A 16 -33.16 29.14 43.18
C PRO A 16 -33.18 28.19 41.96
N LEU A 17 -32.09 27.42 41.90
CA LEU A 17 -31.91 26.06 41.37
C LEU A 17 -32.78 25.58 40.19
N VAL A 18 -32.20 25.56 38.98
CA VAL A 18 -32.22 24.38 38.08
C VAL A 18 -30.94 24.41 37.22
N ALA A 19 -30.41 23.23 36.91
CA ALA A 19 -29.34 22.93 35.96
C ALA A 19 -27.89 22.98 36.48
N GLY A 20 -27.62 22.15 37.50
CA GLY A 20 -26.33 21.44 37.55
C GLY A 20 -26.39 20.23 36.61
N VAL A 21 -25.25 19.94 35.97
CA VAL A 21 -24.99 18.87 34.98
C VAL A 21 -25.23 19.28 33.52
N MET A 22 -24.31 20.08 32.97
CA MET A 22 -24.00 20.10 31.53
C MET A 22 -22.67 20.84 31.31
N MET A 23 -21.54 20.14 31.54
CA MET A 23 -20.29 20.31 30.78
C MET A 23 -19.19 19.39 31.35
N ALA A 24 -19.18 18.14 30.90
CA ALA A 24 -18.02 17.26 30.99
C ALA A 24 -18.12 16.16 29.91
N LEU A 25 -18.30 16.54 28.64
CA LEU A 25 -18.33 15.57 27.52
C LEU A 25 -17.58 16.04 26.26
N ALA A 26 -16.70 17.04 26.33
CA ALA A 26 -15.88 17.46 25.20
C ALA A 26 -14.40 17.44 25.56
N GLY A 27 -13.86 16.24 25.77
CA GLY A 27 -12.44 16.06 26.07
C GLY A 27 -11.96 14.61 25.97
N GLY A 28 -12.76 13.72 25.39
CA GLY A 28 -12.29 12.41 24.97
C GLY A 28 -11.42 12.59 23.75
N ALA A 29 -10.15 12.96 23.94
CA ALA A 29 -9.13 12.74 22.93
C ALA A 29 -9.17 11.24 22.63
N PHE A 30 -9.71 10.88 21.46
CA PHE A 30 -9.48 9.59 20.86
C PHE A 30 -7.98 9.53 20.55
N TYR A 31 -7.18 9.17 21.54
CA TYR A 31 -5.93 8.48 21.29
C TYR A 31 -6.32 7.11 20.73
N VAL A 32 -6.66 7.09 19.44
CA VAL A 32 -6.42 5.90 18.64
C VAL A 32 -4.91 5.79 18.65
N THR A 33 -4.35 5.03 19.59
CA THR A 33 -3.05 4.41 19.38
C THR A 33 -3.26 3.55 18.14
N GLY A 34 -2.98 4.11 16.96
CA GLY A 34 -2.87 3.29 15.77
C GLY A 34 -1.84 2.24 16.13
N SER A 35 -2.27 0.98 16.24
CA SER A 35 -1.35 -0.13 16.14
C SER A 35 -0.53 0.18 14.90
N GLY A 36 0.74 0.54 15.07
CA GLY A 36 1.56 1.05 13.98
C GLY A 36 1.50 0.05 12.83
N LEU A 37 0.73 0.37 11.80
CA LEU A 37 0.74 -0.40 10.58
C LEU A 37 2.10 -0.09 9.97
N THR A 38 3.00 -1.07 10.02
CA THR A 38 4.24 -1.02 9.26
C THR A 38 3.85 -1.21 7.80
N ALA A 39 3.48 -0.12 7.16
CA ALA A 39 3.33 -0.03 5.72
C ALA A 39 4.59 0.63 5.19
N ALA A 40 5.26 -0.02 4.25
CA ALA A 40 6.22 0.63 3.38
C ALA A 40 5.46 1.09 2.14
N ASP A 41 5.70 2.32 1.72
CA ASP A 41 5.34 2.81 0.40
C ASP A 41 6.59 2.91 -0.47
N HIS A 42 6.39 3.26 -1.74
CA HIS A 42 7.47 3.53 -2.67
C HIS A 42 8.48 4.54 -2.07
N LEU A 43 9.77 4.18 -2.11
CA LEU A 43 10.89 4.90 -1.51
C LEU A 43 11.00 4.79 0.04
N ASP A 44 10.37 3.79 0.66
CA ASP A 44 10.55 3.45 2.09
C ASP A 44 11.32 2.11 2.27
N PRO A 45 12.32 2.01 3.18
CA PRO A 45 12.91 3.09 3.97
C PRO A 45 13.76 4.04 3.12
N PRO A 46 13.66 5.37 3.32
CA PRO A 46 14.33 6.34 2.45
C PRO A 46 15.83 6.13 2.31
N GLY A 47 16.51 5.72 3.38
CA GLY A 47 17.95 5.43 3.35
C GLY A 47 18.35 4.20 2.54
N ARG A 48 17.41 3.47 1.92
CA ARG A 48 17.70 2.32 1.05
C ARG A 48 17.14 2.49 -0.35
N THR A 49 15.96 3.09 -0.48
CA THR A 49 15.21 3.09 -1.75
C THR A 49 15.10 4.48 -2.35
N ASN A 50 15.28 5.55 -1.56
CA ASN A 50 15.13 6.91 -2.06
C ASN A 50 16.42 7.44 -2.69
N PRO A 51 16.43 7.77 -4.00
CA PRO A 51 17.61 8.38 -4.66
C PRO A 51 18.00 9.75 -4.10
N SER A 52 17.12 10.40 -3.32
CA SER A 52 17.42 11.65 -2.62
C SER A 52 18.28 11.42 -1.37
N ASN A 53 18.36 10.18 -0.89
CA ASN A 53 19.05 9.79 0.35
C ASN A 53 20.20 8.81 0.10
N ASP A 54 20.15 8.02 -0.97
CA ASP A 54 21.17 7.06 -1.40
C ASP A 54 21.50 7.27 -2.88
N THR A 55 22.79 7.35 -3.23
CA THR A 55 23.24 7.47 -4.63
C THR A 55 23.15 6.16 -5.42
N THR A 56 22.97 5.04 -4.72
CA THR A 56 22.85 3.68 -5.24
C THR A 56 21.64 2.97 -4.61
N PRO A 57 20.42 3.53 -4.76
CA PRO A 57 19.24 2.99 -4.10
C PRO A 57 18.92 1.58 -4.59
N ASP A 58 18.44 0.75 -3.67
CA ASP A 58 17.97 -0.60 -3.92
C ASP A 58 16.61 -0.60 -4.63
N LYS A 59 16.60 -0.20 -5.89
CA LYS A 59 15.36 -0.14 -6.69
C LYS A 59 14.69 -1.50 -6.83
N ALA A 60 15.47 -2.59 -6.85
CA ALA A 60 14.91 -3.93 -6.97
C ALA A 60 14.08 -4.31 -5.73
N ALA A 61 14.50 -3.90 -4.53
CA ALA A 61 13.72 -4.15 -3.32
C ALA A 61 12.64 -3.09 -3.03
N ASP A 62 12.60 -2.00 -3.80
CA ASP A 62 11.64 -0.90 -3.63
C ASP A 62 10.27 -1.27 -4.18
N ILE A 63 9.33 -1.57 -3.28
CA ILE A 63 7.94 -1.85 -3.64
C ILE A 63 7.30 -0.54 -4.07
N ALA A 64 6.73 -0.50 -5.26
CA ALA A 64 5.89 0.62 -5.67
C ALA A 64 4.49 0.46 -5.03
N ASP A 65 3.73 -0.51 -5.53
CA ASP A 65 2.33 -0.73 -5.13
C ASP A 65 1.95 -2.22 -5.06
N VAL A 66 0.94 -2.50 -4.24
CA VAL A 66 0.24 -3.78 -4.18
C VAL A 66 -1.22 -3.58 -4.59
N PHE A 67 -1.66 -4.29 -5.63
CA PHE A 67 -3.06 -4.32 -6.05
C PHE A 67 -3.66 -5.70 -5.76
N ALA A 68 -4.86 -5.71 -5.21
CA ALA A 68 -5.62 -6.92 -4.96
C ALA A 68 -7.09 -6.70 -5.29
N TRP A 69 -7.65 -7.58 -6.11
CA TRP A 69 -9.07 -7.62 -6.40
C TRP A 69 -9.50 -9.05 -6.71
N HIS A 70 -10.80 -9.29 -6.74
CA HIS A 70 -11.33 -10.61 -7.07
C HIS A 70 -12.44 -10.53 -8.11
N THR A 71 -12.62 -11.62 -8.85
CA THR A 71 -13.77 -11.87 -9.72
C THR A 71 -14.73 -12.83 -9.01
N ALA A 72 -15.66 -13.43 -9.76
CA ALA A 72 -16.45 -14.55 -9.26
C ALA A 72 -15.59 -15.79 -8.98
N THR A 73 -14.51 -15.98 -9.74
CA THR A 73 -13.74 -17.25 -9.77
C THR A 73 -12.30 -17.11 -9.31
N ASP A 74 -11.74 -15.90 -9.32
CA ASP A 74 -10.30 -15.69 -9.11
C ASP A 74 -10.03 -14.55 -8.14
N ILE A 75 -8.93 -14.63 -7.41
CA ILE A 75 -8.28 -13.50 -6.75
C ILE A 75 -7.04 -13.15 -7.58
N ASN A 76 -6.89 -11.86 -7.89
CA ASN A 76 -5.76 -11.32 -8.62
C ASN A 76 -4.92 -10.47 -7.68
N LEU A 77 -3.63 -10.75 -7.66
CA LEU A 77 -2.62 -10.11 -6.83
C LEU A 77 -1.55 -9.55 -7.76
N VAL A 78 -1.24 -8.27 -7.62
CA VAL A 78 -0.17 -7.61 -8.37
C VAL A 78 0.75 -6.92 -7.40
N LEU A 79 2.04 -7.22 -7.49
CA LEU A 79 3.10 -6.51 -6.78
C LEU A 79 3.98 -5.81 -7.82
N THR A 80 4.15 -4.51 -7.67
CA THR A 80 4.98 -3.69 -8.55
C THR A 80 6.21 -3.17 -7.81
N PHE A 81 7.32 -3.00 -8.52
CA PHE A 81 8.61 -2.61 -7.95
C PHE A 81 9.58 -2.08 -9.03
N ALA A 82 10.71 -1.51 -8.58
CA ALA A 82 11.77 -1.00 -9.45
C ALA A 82 11.28 0.02 -10.50
N GLY A 83 10.33 0.86 -10.13
CA GLY A 83 9.82 1.95 -10.95
C GLY A 83 9.13 2.99 -10.07
N PRO A 84 8.69 4.11 -10.66
CA PRO A 84 8.60 4.32 -12.09
C PRO A 84 9.95 4.52 -12.77
N GLN A 85 10.05 4.09 -14.02
CA GLN A 85 11.23 4.22 -14.87
C GLN A 85 10.88 4.57 -16.32
N ALA A 86 11.88 5.07 -17.07
CA ALA A 86 11.71 5.39 -18.47
C ALA A 86 11.38 4.14 -19.32
N THR A 87 10.55 4.31 -20.35
CA THR A 87 10.01 3.20 -21.17
C THR A 87 11.04 2.47 -22.03
N ASN A 88 12.23 3.04 -22.19
CA ASN A 88 13.35 2.41 -22.90
C ASN A 88 14.24 1.54 -22.00
N LEU A 89 13.93 1.44 -20.70
CA LEU A 89 14.66 0.60 -19.75
C LEU A 89 13.97 -0.77 -19.62
N PRO A 90 14.75 -1.86 -19.45
CA PRO A 90 14.20 -3.19 -19.24
C PRO A 90 13.60 -3.35 -17.84
N ALA A 91 12.88 -4.44 -17.62
CA ALA A 91 12.49 -4.86 -16.28
C ALA A 91 13.72 -5.18 -15.41
N THR A 92 13.54 -5.10 -14.09
CA THR A 92 14.57 -5.37 -13.10
C THR A 92 14.35 -6.76 -12.48
N TYR A 93 15.35 -7.63 -12.60
CA TYR A 93 15.33 -8.99 -12.05
C TYR A 93 16.56 -9.25 -11.19
N ASP A 94 16.43 -9.05 -9.88
CA ASP A 94 17.53 -9.26 -8.93
C ASP A 94 17.42 -10.63 -8.25
N PRO A 95 18.39 -11.54 -8.44
CA PRO A 95 18.37 -12.87 -7.80
C PRO A 95 18.60 -12.80 -6.28
N ASN A 96 19.02 -11.66 -5.75
CA ASN A 96 19.27 -11.45 -4.33
C ASN A 96 18.07 -10.82 -3.61
N VAL A 97 16.93 -10.61 -4.27
CA VAL A 97 15.70 -10.12 -3.63
C VAL A 97 14.65 -11.22 -3.57
N LEU A 98 14.14 -11.46 -2.38
CA LEU A 98 12.95 -12.28 -2.13
C LEU A 98 11.74 -11.36 -2.00
N TYR A 99 10.77 -11.55 -2.87
CA TYR A 99 9.47 -10.88 -2.77
C TYR A 99 8.51 -11.84 -2.09
N THR A 100 7.70 -11.33 -1.16
CA THR A 100 6.63 -12.10 -0.53
C THR A 100 5.31 -11.34 -0.68
N ILE A 101 4.32 -11.95 -1.31
CA ILE A 101 2.93 -11.51 -1.26
C ILE A 101 2.24 -12.31 -0.17
N ASN A 102 1.95 -11.65 0.93
CA ASN A 102 1.36 -12.24 2.12
C ASN A 102 -0.16 -12.15 2.01
N VAL A 103 -0.84 -13.29 2.16
CA VAL A 103 -2.30 -13.36 2.21
C VAL A 103 -2.76 -13.94 3.54
N SER A 104 -3.65 -13.23 4.24
CA SER A 104 -4.34 -13.71 5.45
C SER A 104 -5.84 -13.79 5.19
N ASN A 105 -6.47 -14.88 5.62
CA ASN A 105 -7.92 -15.10 5.49
C ASN A 105 -8.55 -15.54 6.83
N ALA A 106 -7.82 -15.36 7.94
CA ALA A 106 -8.22 -15.76 9.28
C ALA A 106 -7.54 -14.86 10.33
N ALA A 107 -8.08 -14.86 11.56
CA ALA A 107 -7.43 -14.17 12.67
C ALA A 107 -6.18 -14.95 13.16
N PRO A 108 -5.10 -14.26 13.59
CA PRO A 108 -4.91 -12.82 13.51
C PRO A 108 -4.61 -12.36 12.07
N ARG A 109 -5.23 -11.24 11.66
CA ARG A 109 -5.15 -10.69 10.29
C ARG A 109 -3.76 -10.16 9.90
N THR A 110 -2.83 -10.12 10.84
CA THR A 110 -1.43 -9.69 10.67
C THR A 110 -0.47 -10.85 10.45
N THR A 111 -0.96 -12.09 10.39
CA THR A 111 -0.15 -13.28 10.15
C THR A 111 -0.61 -13.93 8.85
N PRO A 112 0.29 -14.18 7.88
CA PRO A 112 -0.11 -14.72 6.60
C PRO A 112 -0.48 -16.20 6.76
N ASN A 113 -1.63 -16.59 6.21
CA ASN A 113 -1.97 -17.99 6.01
C ASN A 113 -1.27 -18.55 4.76
N PHE A 114 -1.05 -17.69 3.77
CA PHE A 114 -0.41 -18.03 2.51
C PHE A 114 0.70 -17.00 2.19
N PRO A 115 1.93 -17.21 2.69
CA PRO A 115 3.08 -16.43 2.25
C PRO A 115 3.52 -16.92 0.87
N ILE A 116 3.16 -16.19 -0.19
CA ILE A 116 3.54 -16.51 -1.56
C ILE A 116 4.90 -15.90 -1.85
N LEU A 117 5.90 -16.75 -2.09
CA LEU A 117 7.28 -16.35 -2.28
C LEU A 117 7.62 -16.29 -3.76
N VAL A 118 8.26 -15.21 -4.19
CA VAL A 118 8.72 -15.01 -5.57
C VAL A 118 10.20 -14.66 -5.57
N ARG A 119 10.96 -15.36 -6.42
CA ARG A 119 12.39 -15.12 -6.64
C ARG A 119 12.72 -15.14 -8.12
N PHE A 120 13.72 -14.34 -8.49
CA PHE A 120 14.29 -14.35 -9.83
C PHE A 120 15.61 -15.11 -9.83
N GLY A 121 16.01 -15.60 -11.00
CA GLY A 121 17.28 -16.26 -11.20
C GLY A 121 17.77 -16.15 -12.63
N PRO A 122 19.08 -16.33 -12.88
CA PRO A 122 19.60 -16.36 -14.23
C PRO A 122 19.02 -17.56 -15.00
N GLY A 123 18.65 -17.32 -16.25
CA GLY A 123 18.25 -18.34 -17.21
C GLY A 123 19.45 -18.94 -17.95
N SER A 124 19.18 -19.72 -18.99
CA SER A 124 20.19 -20.47 -19.76
C SER A 124 21.08 -19.60 -20.67
N GLY A 125 20.82 -18.30 -20.80
CA GLY A 125 21.55 -17.38 -21.67
C GLY A 125 21.82 -16.04 -21.00
N VAL A 126 22.71 -15.25 -21.60
CA VAL A 126 23.05 -13.90 -21.12
C VAL A 126 21.79 -13.04 -21.13
N ASN A 127 21.51 -12.36 -20.01
CA ASN A 127 20.30 -11.55 -19.78
C ASN A 127 18.96 -12.33 -19.87
N ASN A 128 19.00 -13.67 -19.87
CA ASN A 128 17.79 -14.45 -19.65
C ASN A 128 17.54 -14.54 -18.16
N PHE A 129 16.29 -14.39 -17.75
CA PHE A 129 15.87 -14.56 -16.37
C PHE A 129 14.69 -15.52 -16.29
N GLY A 130 14.64 -16.24 -15.19
CA GLY A 130 13.49 -17.02 -14.79
C GLY A 130 12.85 -16.43 -13.54
N VAL A 131 11.56 -16.69 -13.37
CA VAL A 131 10.83 -16.47 -12.14
C VAL A 131 10.44 -17.81 -11.55
N GLN A 132 10.51 -17.92 -10.22
CA GLN A 132 9.91 -19.02 -9.48
C GLN A 132 8.97 -18.47 -8.42
N VAL A 133 7.76 -19.01 -8.38
CA VAL A 133 6.71 -18.73 -7.39
C VAL A 133 6.43 -19.98 -6.58
N SER A 134 6.39 -19.86 -5.25
CA SER A 134 6.09 -20.95 -4.32
C SER A 134 5.14 -20.50 -3.20
N GLY A 135 4.56 -21.47 -2.47
CA GLY A 135 3.58 -21.17 -1.43
C GLY A 135 2.19 -20.79 -1.96
N VAL A 136 1.92 -21.02 -3.24
CA VAL A 136 0.62 -20.71 -3.86
C VAL A 136 -0.43 -21.75 -3.41
N PRO A 137 -1.57 -21.33 -2.85
CA PRO A 137 -2.65 -22.24 -2.47
C PRO A 137 -3.10 -23.14 -3.62
N GLY A 138 -3.23 -24.44 -3.34
CA GLY A 138 -3.66 -25.46 -4.29
C GLY A 138 -2.65 -25.81 -5.40
N VAL A 139 -1.40 -25.35 -5.31
CA VAL A 139 -0.31 -25.76 -6.20
C VAL A 139 0.69 -26.60 -5.42
N THR A 140 1.05 -27.77 -5.95
CA THR A 140 2.12 -28.58 -5.36
C THR A 140 3.47 -28.18 -5.96
N GLY A 141 4.44 -27.83 -5.11
CA GLY A 141 5.77 -27.37 -5.54
C GLY A 141 5.76 -25.92 -6.03
N THR A 142 6.43 -25.66 -7.14
CA THR A 142 6.64 -24.32 -7.70
C THR A 142 5.88 -24.11 -9.02
N ILE A 143 5.62 -22.85 -9.35
CA ILE A 143 5.36 -22.39 -10.72
C ILE A 143 6.62 -21.67 -11.17
N GLU A 144 7.24 -22.11 -12.25
CA GLU A 144 8.52 -21.57 -12.69
C GLU A 144 8.65 -21.58 -14.21
N GLY A 145 9.40 -20.60 -14.72
CA GLY A 145 9.62 -20.44 -16.15
C GLY A 145 10.27 -19.09 -16.47
N PRO A 146 10.43 -18.77 -17.76
CA PRO A 146 10.98 -17.49 -18.18
C PRO A 146 10.12 -16.31 -17.71
N VAL A 147 10.77 -15.19 -17.36
CA VAL A 147 10.08 -13.90 -17.23
C VAL A 147 9.49 -13.47 -18.58
N GLU A 148 8.62 -12.47 -18.59
CA GLU A 148 7.89 -11.97 -19.77
C GLU A 148 6.96 -12.99 -20.45
N THR A 149 6.65 -14.09 -19.77
CA THR A 149 5.74 -15.13 -20.26
C THR A 149 4.60 -15.38 -19.28
N ASP A 150 3.47 -15.85 -19.82
CA ASP A 150 2.32 -16.28 -19.02
C ASP A 150 2.54 -17.74 -18.62
N LEU A 151 2.84 -17.95 -17.34
CA LEU A 151 2.99 -19.27 -16.74
C LEU A 151 1.63 -19.72 -16.19
N ALA A 152 1.30 -21.00 -16.36
CA ALA A 152 0.09 -21.58 -15.81
C ALA A 152 0.36 -22.95 -15.22
N LYS A 153 -0.20 -23.20 -14.03
CA LYS A 153 -0.13 -24.50 -13.36
C LYS A 153 -1.29 -24.64 -12.38
N ASP A 154 -1.95 -25.79 -12.40
CA ASP A 154 -3.06 -26.12 -11.50
C ASP A 154 -4.11 -25.00 -11.43
N GLY A 155 -4.47 -24.37 -12.56
CA GLY A 155 -5.46 -23.28 -12.61
C GLY A 155 -4.97 -21.90 -12.14
N VAL A 156 -3.75 -21.80 -11.61
CA VAL A 156 -3.10 -20.51 -11.28
C VAL A 156 -2.39 -19.98 -12.52
N ARG A 157 -2.43 -18.66 -12.71
CA ARG A 157 -1.64 -17.94 -13.72
C ARG A 157 -0.66 -16.99 -13.06
N VAL A 158 0.55 -16.93 -13.59
CA VAL A 158 1.64 -16.06 -13.13
C VAL A 158 2.28 -15.37 -14.32
N ARG A 159 2.55 -14.07 -14.21
CA ARG A 159 3.45 -13.34 -15.10
C ARG A 159 4.36 -12.45 -14.28
N ALA A 160 5.66 -12.46 -14.56
CA ALA A 160 6.58 -11.46 -14.05
C ALA A 160 7.25 -10.77 -15.24
N GLY A 161 7.27 -9.43 -15.26
CA GLY A 161 7.58 -8.70 -16.49
C GLY A 161 7.70 -7.19 -16.33
N LEU A 162 8.06 -6.52 -17.43
CA LEU A 162 7.92 -5.09 -17.63
C LEU A 162 6.45 -4.75 -17.91
N PHE A 163 5.92 -3.75 -17.21
CA PHE A 163 4.58 -3.22 -17.43
C PHE A 163 4.61 -1.70 -17.42
N ASP A 164 3.62 -1.09 -18.08
CA ASP A 164 3.27 0.30 -17.81
C ASP A 164 2.86 0.43 -16.33
N ASP A 165 3.25 1.53 -15.69
CA ASP A 165 2.90 1.80 -14.30
C ASP A 165 1.37 1.99 -14.16
N PRO A 166 0.66 1.13 -13.43
CA PRO A 166 -0.79 1.20 -13.30
C PRO A 166 -1.24 2.24 -12.26
N PHE A 167 -0.31 2.83 -11.49
CA PHE A 167 -0.67 3.84 -10.50
C PHE A 167 -1.01 5.17 -11.19
N PHE A 168 -1.96 5.91 -10.62
CA PHE A 168 -2.38 7.21 -11.11
C PHE A 168 -2.26 8.22 -9.98
N PHE A 169 -1.47 9.27 -10.20
CA PHE A 169 -1.36 10.32 -9.18
C PHE A 169 -0.89 11.66 -9.75
N ASP A 170 -1.57 12.72 -9.31
CA ASP A 170 -1.16 14.10 -9.55
C ASP A 170 -0.08 14.53 -8.53
N LEU A 171 1.13 13.99 -8.69
CA LEU A 171 2.26 14.29 -7.81
C LEU A 171 2.60 15.79 -7.79
N GLN A 172 2.40 16.49 -8.91
CA GLN A 172 2.59 17.94 -8.98
C GLN A 172 1.57 18.66 -8.11
N GLY A 173 0.28 18.32 -8.24
CA GLY A 173 -0.79 18.89 -7.42
C GLY A 173 -0.60 18.63 -5.94
N PHE A 174 -0.10 17.45 -5.56
CA PHE A 174 0.30 17.14 -4.19
C PHE A 174 1.41 18.08 -3.71
N ARG A 175 2.53 18.19 -4.44
CA ARG A 175 3.66 19.06 -4.08
C ARG A 175 3.27 20.52 -3.97
N ASP A 176 2.48 21.03 -4.90
CA ASP A 176 1.97 22.41 -4.88
C ASP A 176 1.04 22.65 -3.69
N THR A 177 0.19 21.67 -3.36
CA THR A 177 -0.69 21.74 -2.19
C THR A 177 0.12 21.82 -0.91
N VAL A 178 1.15 20.97 -0.75
CA VAL A 178 2.05 20.99 0.41
C VAL A 178 2.80 22.32 0.50
N ALA A 179 3.35 22.83 -0.61
CA ALA A 179 4.14 24.05 -0.63
C ALA A 179 3.33 25.33 -0.34
N THR A 180 2.05 25.35 -0.76
CA THR A 180 1.22 26.57 -0.69
C THR A 180 0.13 26.54 0.37
N GLY A 181 -0.21 25.37 0.89
CA GLY A 181 -1.38 25.14 1.75
C GLY A 181 -2.73 25.22 1.02
N ARG A 182 -2.74 25.31 -0.32
CA ARG A 182 -3.95 25.41 -1.14
C ARG A 182 -4.12 24.17 -2.01
N LEU A 183 -5.29 23.54 -1.96
CA LEU A 183 -5.61 22.36 -2.76
C LEU A 183 -5.40 22.64 -4.25
N SER A 184 -4.49 21.90 -4.87
CA SER A 184 -4.01 22.14 -6.23
C SER A 184 -4.10 20.91 -7.14
N PHE A 185 -4.86 19.88 -6.76
CA PHE A 185 -5.07 18.67 -7.56
C PHE A 185 -5.81 18.95 -8.88
N ASN A 186 -5.44 18.24 -9.93
CA ASN A 186 -6.04 18.30 -11.26
C ASN A 186 -6.22 16.87 -11.80
N ASN A 187 -7.45 16.52 -12.19
CA ASN A 187 -7.79 15.18 -12.69
C ASN A 187 -7.25 14.87 -14.09
N GLN A 188 -6.61 15.82 -14.76
CA GLN A 188 -5.94 15.62 -16.06
C GLN A 188 -4.42 15.37 -15.92
N ARG A 189 -3.89 15.39 -14.68
CA ARG A 189 -2.46 15.16 -14.44
C ARG A 189 -2.24 13.77 -13.87
N ASP A 190 -1.33 13.07 -14.50
CA ASP A 190 -0.80 11.80 -14.05
C ASP A 190 0.72 11.82 -14.20
N PHE A 191 1.43 11.70 -13.08
CA PHE A 191 2.89 11.65 -13.09
C PHE A 191 3.42 10.34 -13.68
N PHE A 192 2.67 9.26 -13.50
CA PHE A 192 3.07 7.89 -13.81
C PHE A 192 2.70 7.49 -15.25
N ALA A 193 1.80 8.24 -15.89
CA ALA A 193 1.47 8.06 -17.31
C ALA A 193 2.73 8.06 -18.20
N GLY A 194 2.86 6.99 -19.00
CA GLY A 194 4.00 6.82 -19.91
C GLY A 194 5.31 6.44 -19.21
N GLN A 195 5.24 5.89 -17.99
CA GLN A 195 6.36 5.29 -17.27
C GLN A 195 6.12 3.79 -17.09
N ASN A 196 7.21 3.05 -16.92
CA ASN A 196 7.17 1.60 -16.72
C ASN A 196 7.65 1.22 -15.32
N LEU A 197 7.36 -0.01 -14.91
CA LEU A 197 7.91 -0.67 -13.74
C LEU A 197 7.98 -2.19 -13.95
N THR A 198 8.55 -2.90 -12.99
CA THR A 198 8.50 -4.38 -13.00
C THR A 198 7.33 -4.84 -12.15
N ALA A 199 6.56 -5.82 -12.63
CA ALA A 199 5.46 -6.38 -11.85
C ALA A 199 5.49 -7.91 -11.79
N ILE A 200 4.97 -8.43 -10.68
CA ILE A 200 4.58 -9.82 -10.47
C ILE A 200 3.06 -9.84 -10.42
N VAL A 201 2.43 -10.53 -11.37
CA VAL A 201 0.98 -10.70 -11.49
C VAL A 201 0.65 -12.16 -11.22
N ILE A 202 -0.26 -12.41 -10.27
CA ILE A 202 -0.71 -13.76 -9.90
C ILE A 202 -2.24 -13.78 -9.87
N SER A 203 -2.85 -14.72 -10.57
CA SER A 203 -4.29 -15.00 -10.54
C SER A 203 -4.49 -16.40 -9.98
N ILE A 204 -5.22 -16.51 -8.86
CA ILE A 204 -5.41 -17.73 -8.08
C ILE A 204 -6.91 -18.04 -8.03
N PRO A 205 -7.35 -19.30 -8.23
CA PRO A 205 -8.74 -19.68 -8.00
C PRO A 205 -9.20 -19.27 -6.61
N ARG A 206 -10.30 -18.53 -6.57
CA ARG A 206 -10.80 -17.83 -5.38
C ARG A 206 -11.12 -18.77 -4.23
N ASP A 207 -11.65 -19.95 -4.54
CA ASP A 207 -11.97 -21.02 -3.60
C ASP A 207 -10.76 -21.55 -2.81
N ARG A 208 -9.53 -21.24 -3.22
CA ARG A 208 -8.30 -21.65 -2.52
C ARG A 208 -7.85 -20.66 -1.45
N ILE A 209 -8.39 -19.45 -1.48
CA ILE A 209 -8.07 -18.38 -0.52
C ILE A 209 -9.30 -18.05 0.32
N GLU A 210 -10.50 -18.17 -0.22
CA GLU A 210 -11.72 -17.90 0.53
C GLU A 210 -11.88 -18.78 1.75
N ASN A 211 -12.40 -18.18 2.81
CA ASN A 211 -12.66 -18.85 4.08
C ASN A 211 -13.99 -18.35 4.65
N GLY A 212 -15.08 -18.81 4.05
CA GLY A 212 -16.43 -18.38 4.39
C GLY A 212 -16.61 -16.86 4.20
N THR A 213 -17.04 -16.17 5.27
CA THR A 213 -17.25 -14.72 5.27
C THR A 213 -16.03 -13.94 5.77
N ASN A 214 -14.89 -14.59 5.99
CA ASN A 214 -13.70 -13.91 6.48
C ASN A 214 -13.17 -12.93 5.44
N LEU A 215 -12.69 -11.78 5.92
CA LEU A 215 -11.97 -10.84 5.08
C LEU A 215 -10.61 -11.42 4.68
N VAL A 216 -10.15 -11.03 3.51
CA VAL A 216 -8.81 -11.34 3.00
C VAL A 216 -7.95 -10.09 3.11
N ASP A 217 -6.81 -10.20 3.79
CA ASP A 217 -5.77 -9.18 3.85
C ASP A 217 -4.64 -9.53 2.93
N VAL A 218 -4.11 -8.53 2.24
CA VAL A 218 -2.95 -8.66 1.35
C VAL A 218 -1.96 -7.57 1.68
N TRP A 219 -0.70 -7.94 1.84
CA TRP A 219 0.43 -7.01 1.93
C TRP A 219 1.65 -7.66 1.30
N ALA A 220 2.67 -6.85 1.02
CA ALA A 220 3.92 -7.37 0.46
C ALA A 220 5.13 -6.98 1.31
N THR A 221 6.17 -7.78 1.20
CA THR A 221 7.48 -7.51 1.79
C THR A 221 8.57 -7.93 0.82
N THR A 222 9.63 -7.14 0.74
CA THR A 222 10.89 -7.50 0.07
C THR A 222 11.99 -7.74 1.10
N ALA A 223 12.86 -8.70 0.81
CA ALA A 223 14.03 -8.99 1.64
C ALA A 223 15.25 -9.24 0.73
N ARG A 224 16.35 -8.54 1.01
CA ARG A 224 17.62 -8.73 0.29
C ARG A 224 18.54 -9.72 0.99
N PHE A 225 19.03 -10.71 0.27
CA PHE A 225 20.09 -11.60 0.72
C PHE A 225 21.44 -10.88 0.70
N GLY A 226 22.27 -11.14 1.71
CA GLY A 226 23.62 -10.56 1.82
C GLY A 226 23.69 -9.13 2.36
N GLY A 227 22.55 -8.43 2.45
CA GLY A 227 22.47 -7.04 2.91
C GLY A 227 23.03 -6.03 1.90
N GLN A 228 22.50 -4.81 1.90
CA GLN A 228 23.14 -3.66 1.29
C GLN A 228 24.06 -3.06 2.37
N LEU A 229 25.37 -3.27 2.24
CA LEU A 229 26.38 -2.49 2.96
C LEU A 229 26.81 -1.33 2.08
#